data_AF-A0A2N2YSR5-F1
#
_entry.id   AF-A0A2N2YSR5-F1
#
_cell.length_a   1.000
_cell.length_b   1.000
_cell.length_c   1.000
_cell.angle_alpha   90.00
_cell.angle_beta   90.00
_cell.angle_gamma   90.00
#
_symmetry.space_group_name_H-M   'P 1'
#
loop_
_entity.id
_entity.type
_entity.pdbx_description
1 polymer ?
#
loop_
_entity_poly.entity_id
_entity_poly.type
_entity_poly.pdbx_seq_one_letter_code
_entity_poly.pdbx_strand_id
1 'polypeptide(L)'
;MPDTTVRLMVTLIHPGLIFKPGCVFLSEKLYFGTCQISNMINLVIKNSLLIISLLVLTLSGFTQVTKLVGEQIRTPDSDKVELKCIPVKITKTMQIDKVTGNNDGFWIQKDSETIYKFKDMKEPIGIRLKPGTYYVYPNLKANQREAQVEVSLH
;
A
#
# COMPACT_ATOMS: atom_id res chain seq x y z
N MET A 1 7.91 -52.44 -15.39
CA MET A 1 7.39 -51.99 -16.71
C MET A 1 7.10 -50.51 -16.61
N PRO A 2 7.34 -49.71 -17.66
CA PRO A 2 8.59 -49.51 -18.42
C PRO A 2 9.00 -48.00 -18.28
N ASP A 3 10.26 -47.61 -18.50
CA ASP A 3 10.75 -46.94 -19.73
C ASP A 3 10.25 -45.46 -19.79
N THR A 4 11.06 -44.43 -20.03
CA THR A 4 11.77 -44.23 -21.30
C THR A 4 12.95 -43.29 -21.13
N THR A 5 14.13 -43.82 -21.41
CA THR A 5 15.30 -43.07 -21.87
C THR A 5 15.02 -42.57 -23.30
N VAL A 6 15.53 -41.41 -23.71
CA VAL A 6 16.33 -41.20 -24.95
C VAL A 6 16.41 -39.71 -25.37
N ARG A 7 17.66 -39.23 -25.31
CA ARG A 7 18.45 -38.37 -26.22
C ARG A 7 17.78 -37.50 -27.30
N LEU A 8 18.31 -36.28 -27.43
CA LEU A 8 18.82 -35.68 -28.69
C LEU A 8 19.74 -34.49 -28.30
N MET A 9 21.06 -34.61 -28.33
CA MET A 9 21.97 -34.44 -29.48
C MET A 9 21.86 -33.07 -30.16
N VAL A 10 22.82 -32.17 -29.86
CA VAL A 10 23.37 -31.26 -30.87
C VAL A 10 24.89 -31.27 -30.73
N THR A 11 25.51 -31.93 -31.69
CA THR A 11 26.93 -31.83 -32.02
C THR A 11 27.05 -30.87 -33.20
N LEU A 12 28.05 -29.98 -33.18
CA LEU A 12 28.75 -29.42 -34.36
C LEU A 12 29.93 -28.58 -33.81
N ILE A 13 31.09 -29.20 -33.57
CA ILE A 13 32.26 -29.33 -34.48
C ILE A 13 32.84 -27.96 -34.87
N HIS A 14 34.03 -27.64 -34.34
CA HIS A 14 35.14 -27.08 -35.11
C HIS A 14 36.45 -27.78 -34.69
N PRO A 15 37.40 -27.96 -35.61
CA PRO A 15 38.26 -29.14 -35.66
C PRO A 15 39.57 -28.94 -34.89
N GLY A 16 40.06 -30.03 -34.30
CA GLY A 16 41.45 -30.14 -33.89
C GLY A 16 41.68 -30.22 -32.39
N LEU A 17 41.15 -31.24 -31.74
CA LEU A 17 41.63 -31.70 -30.43
C LEU A 17 41.27 -33.17 -30.25
N ILE A 18 42.25 -34.04 -30.52
CA ILE A 18 42.23 -35.43 -30.05
C ILE A 18 43.05 -35.50 -28.77
N PHE A 19 42.37 -35.93 -27.70
CA PHE A 19 42.84 -36.05 -26.32
C PHE A 19 43.86 -37.19 -26.12
N LYS A 20 44.70 -37.05 -25.09
CA LYS A 20 45.01 -38.15 -24.16
C LYS A 20 45.11 -37.63 -22.72
N PRO A 21 44.61 -38.37 -21.71
CA PRO A 21 44.70 -38.00 -20.30
C PRO A 21 45.98 -38.59 -19.66
N GLY A 22 46.72 -37.74 -18.96
CA GLY A 22 47.91 -38.10 -18.18
C GLY A 22 49.21 -37.57 -18.80
N CYS A 23 49.90 -36.68 -18.06
CA CYS A 23 51.21 -36.08 -18.35
C CYS A 23 51.27 -35.05 -19.51
N VAL A 24 51.92 -33.87 -19.49
CA VAL A 24 52.52 -32.95 -18.50
C VAL A 24 52.66 -31.57 -19.20
N PHE A 25 52.97 -30.53 -18.43
CA PHE A 25 53.78 -29.34 -18.74
C PHE A 25 53.11 -28.07 -19.30
N LEU A 26 52.99 -27.11 -18.37
CA LEU A 26 53.27 -25.67 -18.44
C LEU A 26 53.40 -25.02 -19.82
N SER A 27 52.59 -23.99 -20.03
CA SER A 27 53.09 -22.80 -20.72
C SER A 27 52.64 -21.57 -19.92
N GLU A 28 53.63 -20.91 -19.33
CA GLU A 28 53.55 -19.57 -18.78
C GLU A 28 53.00 -18.60 -19.83
N LYS A 29 52.35 -17.53 -19.36
CA LYS A 29 51.74 -16.42 -20.10
C LYS A 29 50.26 -16.60 -20.38
N LEU A 30 49.44 -16.24 -19.38
CA LEU A 30 48.18 -15.47 -19.54
C LEU A 30 47.53 -15.25 -18.15
N TYR A 31 48.29 -14.71 -17.20
CA TYR A 31 47.80 -14.36 -15.86
C TYR A 31 48.07 -12.88 -15.57
N PHE A 32 47.52 -11.97 -16.38
CA PHE A 32 47.59 -10.54 -16.06
C PHE A 32 46.29 -9.76 -16.35
N GLY A 33 45.29 -10.35 -17.00
CA GLY A 33 44.08 -9.63 -17.44
C GLY A 33 42.77 -9.99 -16.72
N THR A 34 42.63 -11.19 -16.16
CA THR A 34 41.33 -11.68 -15.67
C THR A 34 40.99 -11.22 -14.25
N CYS A 35 42.00 -11.03 -13.40
CA CYS A 35 41.77 -10.71 -11.98
C CYS A 35 41.26 -9.28 -11.75
N GLN A 36 41.70 -8.31 -12.56
CA GLN A 36 41.30 -6.90 -12.47
C GLN A 36 39.84 -6.70 -12.91
N ILE A 37 39.42 -7.37 -13.99
CA ILE A 37 38.06 -7.29 -14.52
C ILE A 37 37.07 -7.95 -13.56
N SER A 38 37.42 -9.10 -12.96
CA SER A 38 36.59 -9.77 -11.95
C SER A 38 36.39 -8.92 -10.69
N ASN A 39 37.40 -8.17 -10.24
CA ASN A 39 37.28 -7.29 -9.07
C ASN A 39 36.43 -6.05 -9.37
N MET A 40 36.59 -5.43 -10.54
CA MET A 40 35.77 -4.29 -10.97
C MET A 40 34.30 -4.68 -11.18
N ILE A 41 34.02 -5.84 -11.79
CA ILE A 41 32.65 -6.35 -11.95
C ILE A 41 32.02 -6.65 -10.59
N ASN A 42 32.74 -7.28 -9.65
CA ASN A 42 32.24 -7.54 -8.31
C ASN A 42 31.95 -6.25 -7.51
N LEU A 43 32.76 -5.20 -7.70
CA LEU A 43 32.55 -3.90 -7.06
C LEU A 43 31.31 -3.19 -7.63
N VAL A 44 31.12 -3.20 -8.95
CA VAL A 44 29.95 -2.61 -9.62
C VAL A 44 28.67 -3.37 -9.25
N ILE A 45 28.72 -4.70 -9.18
CA ILE A 45 27.57 -5.53 -8.77
C ILE A 45 27.23 -5.32 -7.29
N LYS A 46 28.22 -5.25 -6.39
CA LYS A 46 28.01 -4.93 -4.96
C LYS A 46 27.40 -3.55 -4.77
N ASN A 47 27.89 -2.54 -5.48
CA ASN A 47 27.34 -1.18 -5.39
C ASN A 47 25.92 -1.10 -5.97
N SER A 48 25.63 -1.79 -7.08
CA SER A 48 24.26 -1.87 -7.62
C SER A 48 23.28 -2.58 -6.68
N LEU A 49 23.71 -3.66 -6.01
CA LEU A 49 22.89 -4.35 -5.01
C LEU A 49 22.57 -3.45 -3.80
N LEU A 50 23.52 -2.63 -3.36
CA LEU A 50 23.32 -1.64 -2.30
C LEU A 50 22.32 -0.56 -2.70
N ILE A 51 22.38 -0.06 -3.94
CA ILE A 51 21.47 0.97 -4.45
C ILE A 51 20.04 0.41 -4.61
N ILE A 52 19.89 -0.84 -5.09
CA ILE A 52 18.59 -1.49 -5.23
C ILE A 52 17.96 -1.74 -3.85
N SER A 53 18.75 -2.17 -2.86
CA SER A 53 18.30 -2.32 -1.46
C SER A 53 17.81 -1.00 -0.86
N LEU A 54 18.54 0.10 -1.11
CA LEU A 54 18.19 1.43 -0.62
C LEU A 54 16.91 1.99 -1.30
N LEU A 55 16.68 1.65 -2.57
CA LEU A 55 15.51 2.08 -3.32
C LEU A 55 14.22 1.38 -2.85
N VAL A 56 14.28 0.10 -2.46
CA VAL A 56 13.13 -0.67 -1.95
C VAL A 56 12.63 -0.13 -0.60
N LEU A 57 13.49 0.51 0.20
CA LEU A 57 13.12 1.13 1.48
C LEU A 57 12.29 2.42 1.35
N THR A 58 12.21 3.03 0.16
CA THR A 58 11.48 4.31 -0.02
C THR A 58 9.99 4.17 -0.35
N LEU A 59 9.45 2.95 -0.45
CA LEU A 59 8.08 2.72 -0.93
C LEU A 59 6.99 2.63 0.17
N SER A 60 7.32 2.75 1.46
CA SER A 60 6.34 2.60 2.54
C SER A 60 5.78 3.94 3.02
N GLY A 61 4.90 4.53 2.20
CA GLY A 61 4.21 5.77 2.54
C GLY A 61 2.81 5.89 1.96
N PHE A 62 2.06 4.78 1.83
CA PHE A 62 0.64 4.89 1.51
C PHE A 62 -0.12 5.41 2.74
N THR A 63 -0.39 6.72 2.76
CA THR A 63 -1.43 7.28 3.63
C THR A 63 -2.76 6.68 3.19
N GLN A 64 -3.23 5.69 3.95
CA GLN A 64 -4.55 5.11 3.75
C GLN A 64 -5.60 6.10 4.27
N VAL A 65 -6.30 6.75 3.34
CA VAL A 65 -7.43 7.60 3.68
C VAL A 65 -8.60 6.71 4.08
N THR A 66 -9.09 6.89 5.32
CA THR A 66 -10.28 6.22 5.84
C THR A 66 -11.45 7.18 5.81
N LYS A 67 -12.64 6.73 5.39
CA LYS A 67 -13.84 7.57 5.27
C LYS A 67 -14.92 7.12 6.24
N LEU A 68 -15.46 8.06 7.01
CA LEU A 68 -16.69 7.91 7.77
C LEU A 68 -17.83 8.52 6.96
N VAL A 69 -18.92 7.78 6.76
CA VAL A 69 -20.09 8.26 6.00
C VAL A 69 -21.34 8.08 6.83
N GLY A 70 -22.17 9.13 6.82
CA GLY A 70 -23.42 9.19 7.56
C GLY A 70 -24.50 9.91 6.78
N GLU A 71 -25.74 9.49 6.98
CA GLU A 71 -26.93 10.03 6.33
C GLU A 71 -28.04 10.23 7.34
N GLN A 72 -28.84 11.26 7.13
CA GLN A 72 -30.08 11.52 7.85
C GLN A 72 -31.19 11.74 6.85
N ILE A 73 -32.28 10.98 6.98
CA ILE A 73 -33.41 11.00 6.05
C ILE A 73 -34.68 11.29 6.84
N ARG A 74 -35.44 12.31 6.45
CA ARG A 74 -36.79 12.57 6.97
C ARG A 74 -37.77 11.63 6.27
N THR A 75 -38.48 10.81 7.04
CA THR A 75 -39.46 9.89 6.48
C THR A 75 -40.63 10.68 5.88
N PRO A 76 -41.13 10.31 4.69
CA PRO A 76 -42.35 10.91 4.15
C PRO A 76 -43.49 10.81 5.18
N ASP A 77 -44.27 11.89 5.30
CA ASP A 77 -45.50 11.91 6.11
C ASP A 77 -45.30 11.73 7.63
N SER A 78 -44.08 11.94 8.14
CA SER A 78 -43.84 12.01 9.60
C SER A 78 -42.72 12.99 9.95
N ASP A 79 -42.74 13.51 11.18
CA ASP A 79 -41.64 14.31 11.74
C ASP A 79 -40.46 13.44 12.21
N LYS A 80 -40.49 12.13 11.94
CA LYS A 80 -39.41 11.21 12.32
C LYS A 80 -38.25 11.31 11.32
N VAL A 81 -37.06 11.10 11.85
CA VAL A 81 -35.81 11.05 11.10
C VAL A 81 -35.16 9.68 11.26
N GLU A 82 -34.70 9.12 10.16
CA GLU A 82 -33.90 7.91 10.10
C GLU A 82 -32.42 8.31 10.02
N LEU A 83 -31.57 7.61 10.76
CA LEU A 83 -30.12 7.80 10.75
C LEU A 83 -29.45 6.55 10.20
N LYS A 84 -28.65 6.72 9.15
CA LYS A 84 -27.86 5.65 8.52
C LYS A 84 -26.39 5.98 8.63
N CYS A 85 -25.57 5.00 8.97
CA CYS A 85 -24.12 5.14 9.03
C CYS A 85 -23.47 3.78 8.85
N ILE A 86 -22.31 3.76 8.18
CA ILE A 86 -21.44 2.58 8.14
C ILE A 86 -20.40 2.74 9.25
N PRO A 87 -20.42 1.90 10.31
CA PRO A 87 -19.43 2.00 11.37
C PRO A 87 -18.04 1.73 10.85
N VAL A 88 -17.08 2.54 11.28
CA VAL A 88 -15.67 2.36 10.91
C VAL A 88 -14.84 2.12 12.14
N LYS A 89 -14.12 0.99 12.12
CA LYS A 89 -13.17 0.64 13.16
C LYS A 89 -11.80 1.21 12.81
N ILE A 90 -11.31 2.10 13.66
CA ILE A 90 -9.99 2.71 13.56
C ILE A 90 -9.05 2.02 14.54
N THR A 91 -7.90 1.53 14.07
CA THR A 91 -6.93 0.76 14.88
C THR A 91 -5.74 1.58 15.38
N LYS A 92 -5.51 2.76 14.82
CA LYS A 92 -4.44 3.71 15.17
C LYS A 92 -5.01 5.13 15.28
N THR A 93 -4.35 6.04 15.97
CA THR A 93 -4.82 7.43 15.98
C THR A 93 -4.80 8.00 14.55
N MET A 94 -5.91 8.59 14.10
CA MET A 94 -6.05 9.21 12.79
C MET A 94 -6.50 10.66 12.92
N GLN A 95 -6.14 11.51 11.97
CA GLN A 95 -6.51 12.92 11.95
C GLN A 95 -7.56 13.21 10.88
N ILE A 96 -8.55 14.04 11.21
CA ILE A 96 -9.52 14.55 10.22
C ILE A 96 -8.80 15.52 9.28
N ASP A 97 -8.81 15.23 7.98
CA ASP A 97 -8.23 16.06 6.92
C ASP A 97 -9.29 16.87 6.15
N LYS A 98 -10.48 16.30 5.99
CA LYS A 98 -11.53 16.86 5.15
C LYS A 98 -12.90 16.41 5.62
N VAL A 99 -13.85 17.33 5.56
CA VAL A 99 -15.27 17.04 5.74
C VAL A 99 -16.04 17.62 4.56
N THR A 100 -16.94 16.84 3.99
CA THR A 100 -17.84 17.26 2.91
C THR A 100 -19.25 16.77 3.19
N GLY A 101 -20.24 17.54 2.79
CA GLY A 101 -21.64 17.16 2.97
C GLY A 101 -22.58 18.29 2.58
N ASN A 102 -23.86 17.95 2.48
CA ASN A 102 -24.94 18.88 2.13
C ASN A 102 -25.85 19.18 3.35
N ASN A 103 -25.27 19.24 4.54
CA ASN A 103 -25.93 19.21 5.85
C ASN A 103 -25.78 20.53 6.64
N ASP A 104 -26.50 20.66 7.77
CA ASP A 104 -26.42 21.80 8.71
C ASP A 104 -25.57 21.45 9.95
N GLY A 105 -24.31 21.10 9.72
CA GLY A 105 -23.45 20.51 10.74
C GLY A 105 -23.67 19.01 10.92
N PHE A 106 -22.90 18.41 11.81
CA PHE A 106 -22.87 16.96 12.03
C PHE A 106 -22.33 16.62 13.42
N TRP A 107 -22.43 15.37 13.81
CA TRP A 107 -21.81 14.86 15.03
C TRP A 107 -21.09 13.54 14.80
N ILE A 108 -20.10 13.29 15.65
CA ILE A 108 -19.31 12.05 15.65
C ILE A 108 -19.63 11.30 16.93
N GLN A 109 -19.93 10.00 16.80
CA GLN A 109 -20.06 9.10 17.93
C GLN A 109 -18.91 8.10 17.97
N LYS A 110 -18.53 7.71 19.18
CA LYS A 110 -17.60 6.63 19.45
C LYS A 110 -18.26 5.65 20.40
N ASP A 111 -18.34 4.37 20.01
CA ASP A 111 -18.90 3.30 20.85
C ASP A 111 -20.30 3.62 21.45
N SER A 112 -21.14 4.36 20.70
CA SER A 112 -22.49 4.86 21.06
C SER A 112 -22.55 6.18 21.85
N GLU A 113 -21.43 6.77 22.22
CA GLU A 113 -21.39 8.09 22.87
C GLU A 113 -21.08 9.18 21.86
N THR A 114 -21.81 10.30 21.91
CA THR A 114 -21.49 11.48 21.08
C THR A 114 -20.31 12.23 21.67
N ILE A 115 -19.18 12.20 20.98
CA ILE A 115 -17.94 12.82 21.45
C ILE A 115 -17.72 14.22 20.88
N TYR A 116 -18.29 14.52 19.71
CA TYR A 116 -18.18 15.81 19.06
C TYR A 116 -19.46 16.21 18.33
N LYS A 117 -19.76 17.50 18.32
CA LYS A 117 -20.83 18.13 17.53
C LYS A 117 -20.27 19.39 16.88
N PHE A 118 -20.44 19.50 15.57
CA PHE A 118 -19.92 20.62 14.78
C PHE A 118 -21.04 21.29 14.01
N LYS A 119 -21.06 22.62 14.00
CA LYS A 119 -21.96 23.39 13.13
C LYS A 119 -21.30 23.68 11.79
N ASP A 120 -20.00 23.95 11.79
CA ASP A 120 -19.21 24.20 10.57
C ASP A 120 -18.43 22.94 10.17
N MET A 121 -18.33 22.67 8.87
CA MET A 121 -17.54 21.57 8.31
C MET A 121 -16.02 21.78 8.43
N LYS A 122 -15.57 23.02 8.69
CA LYS A 122 -14.13 23.36 8.81
C LYS A 122 -13.58 23.24 10.23
N GLU A 123 -14.41 23.41 11.26
CA GLU A 123 -14.05 23.19 12.67
C GLU A 123 -13.35 21.85 12.97
N PRO A 124 -13.81 20.71 12.46
CA PRO A 124 -13.24 19.39 12.81
C PRO A 124 -11.85 19.12 12.23
N ILE A 125 -11.38 19.91 11.27
CA ILE A 125 -10.12 19.66 10.56
C ILE A 125 -8.94 19.76 11.54
N GLY A 126 -8.10 18.73 11.57
CA GLY A 126 -6.96 18.64 12.49
C GLY A 126 -7.24 17.90 13.79
N ILE A 127 -8.51 17.60 14.11
CA ILE A 127 -8.85 16.78 15.29
C ILE A 127 -8.34 15.35 15.10
N ARG A 128 -7.77 14.79 16.17
CA ARG A 128 -7.25 13.42 16.22
C ARG A 128 -8.21 12.48 16.91
N LEU A 129 -8.65 11.46 16.21
CA LEU A 129 -9.49 10.37 16.70
C LEU A 129 -8.60 9.22 17.16
N LYS A 130 -8.74 8.83 18.43
CA LYS A 130 -8.04 7.65 19.00
C LYS A 130 -8.62 6.35 18.43
N PRO A 131 -7.95 5.19 18.57
CA PRO A 131 -8.54 3.91 18.20
C PRO A 131 -9.94 3.68 18.82
N GLY A 132 -10.84 3.09 18.04
CA GLY A 132 -12.24 2.85 18.41
C GLY A 132 -13.17 2.65 17.21
N THR A 133 -14.45 2.41 17.48
CA THR A 133 -15.48 2.33 16.44
C THR A 133 -16.23 3.64 16.37
N TYR A 134 -16.23 4.25 15.18
CA TYR A 134 -16.79 5.57 14.96
C TYR A 134 -18.00 5.53 14.03
N TYR A 135 -18.90 6.45 14.31
CA TYR A 135 -20.09 6.74 13.53
C TYR A 135 -20.13 8.24 13.28
N VAL A 136 -20.67 8.65 12.15
CA VAL A 136 -20.89 10.06 11.82
C VAL A 136 -22.32 10.23 11.36
N TYR A 137 -22.93 11.35 11.72
CA TYR A 137 -24.31 11.63 11.36
C TYR A 137 -24.48 13.12 11.03
N PRO A 138 -25.10 13.47 9.90
CA PRO A 138 -25.38 14.84 9.52
C PRO A 138 -26.65 15.36 10.23
N ASN A 139 -26.78 16.68 10.35
CA ASN A 139 -28.06 17.33 10.61
C ASN A 139 -28.72 17.75 9.29
N LEU A 140 -30.03 17.56 9.18
CA LEU A 140 -30.83 18.13 8.10
C LEU A 140 -30.92 19.67 8.19
N LYS A 141 -30.82 20.36 7.05
CA LYS A 141 -31.23 21.76 6.95
C LYS A 141 -32.74 21.89 7.04
N ALA A 142 -33.21 23.11 7.30
CA ALA A 142 -34.64 23.44 7.20
C ALA A 142 -35.20 23.00 5.83
N ASN A 143 -36.32 22.29 5.85
CA ASN A 143 -37.02 21.75 4.66
C ASN A 143 -36.25 20.72 3.81
N GLN A 144 -35.05 20.30 4.22
CA GLN A 144 -34.30 19.26 3.52
C GLN A 144 -34.87 17.88 3.88
N ARG A 145 -35.01 17.00 2.88
CA ARG A 145 -35.46 15.61 3.09
C ARG A 145 -34.33 14.66 3.47
N GLU A 146 -33.15 14.85 2.88
CA GLU A 146 -32.00 13.97 3.05
C GLU A 146 -30.73 14.79 3.14
N ALA A 147 -29.86 14.43 4.08
CA ALA A 147 -28.54 15.00 4.24
C ALA A 147 -27.50 13.89 4.39
N GLN A 148 -26.30 14.14 3.88
CA GLN A 148 -25.15 13.25 3.95
C GLN A 148 -23.92 14.02 4.44
N VAL A 149 -23.05 13.35 5.18
CA VAL A 149 -21.72 13.81 5.55
C VAL A 149 -20.69 12.70 5.30
N GLU A 150 -19.55 13.10 4.78
CA GLU A 150 -18.35 12.28 4.62
C GLU A 150 -17.19 12.97 5.36
N VAL A 151 -16.54 12.25 6.27
CA VAL A 151 -15.34 12.68 6.98
C VAL A 151 -14.18 11.79 6.55
N SER A 152 -13.15 12.41 5.98
CA SER A 152 -11.91 11.72 5.62
C SER A 152 -10.91 11.78 6.80
N LEU A 153 -10.09 10.75 6.91
CA LEU A 153 -9.13 10.53 8.00
C LEU A 153 -7.82 9.99 7.43
N HIS A 154 -6.67 10.36 8.01
CA HIS A 154 -5.35 9.78 7.69
C HIS A 154 -4.54 9.38 8.94
#